data_AF-A0A1Q5P680-F1
#
_entry.id   AF-A0A1Q5P680-F1
#
_cell.length_a   1.000
_cell.length_b   1.000
_cell.length_c   1.000
_cell.angle_alpha   90.00
_cell.angle_beta   90.00
_cell.angle_gamma   90.00
#
_symmetry.space_group_name_H-M   'P 1'
#
loop_
_entity.id
_entity.type
_entity.pdbx_description
1 polymer ?
#
loop_
_entity_poly.entity_id
_entity_poly.type
_entity_poly.pdbx_seq_one_letter_code
_entity_poly.pdbx_strand_id
1 'polypeptide(L)'
;MIEIKIDEDELRSIYLVEVQRRLDKIESESLLMTGAELKKYLNLSWPTISELFLWRDDFKRIKVGSKYLFFKPDVDVFIEKWVREIEVAGGDAKSLNRVRKAKQQREIV
;
A
#
# COMPACT_ATOMS: atom_id res chain seq x y z
N MET A 1 -10.18 30.79 -40.87
CA MET A 1 -9.72 29.47 -40.39
C MET A 1 -8.35 29.70 -39.79
N ILE A 2 -8.17 29.48 -38.49
CA ILE A 2 -6.89 29.73 -37.81
C ILE A 2 -6.04 28.47 -37.97
N GLU A 3 -4.90 28.60 -38.64
CA GLU A 3 -3.95 27.51 -38.86
C GLU A 3 -2.99 27.47 -37.66
N ILE A 4 -3.22 26.54 -36.73
CA ILE A 4 -2.37 26.35 -35.56
C ILE A 4 -1.17 25.52 -36.01
N LYS A 5 -0.02 26.16 -36.24
CA LYS A 5 1.26 25.47 -36.36
C LYS A 5 1.74 25.13 -34.96
N ILE A 6 1.60 23.86 -34.59
CA ILE A 6 2.15 23.34 -33.32
C ILE A 6 3.63 23.07 -33.55
N ASP A 7 4.46 23.68 -32.72
CA ASP A 7 5.88 23.36 -32.64
C ASP A 7 6.01 22.00 -31.93
N GLU A 8 6.40 20.97 -32.67
CA GLU A 8 6.50 19.61 -32.15
C GLU A 8 7.60 19.47 -31.09
N ASP A 9 8.66 20.29 -31.16
CA ASP A 9 9.76 20.27 -30.19
C ASP A 9 9.31 20.90 -28.87
N GLU A 10 8.56 22.01 -28.94
CA GLU A 10 7.94 22.62 -27.76
C GLU A 10 6.95 21.66 -27.10
N LEU A 11 6.09 21.01 -27.89
CA LEU A 11 5.14 20.01 -27.37
C LEU A 11 5.86 18.84 -26.67
N ARG A 12 6.96 18.36 -27.25
CA ARG A 12 7.77 17.28 -26.69
C ARG A 12 8.40 17.70 -25.36
N SER A 13 8.90 18.93 -25.25
CA SER A 13 9.48 19.44 -24.01
C SER A 13 8.45 19.51 -22.88
N ILE A 14 7.25 20.01 -23.17
CA ILE A 14 6.15 20.11 -22.19
C ILE A 14 5.73 18.72 -21.71
N TYR A 15 5.64 17.77 -22.63
CA TYR A 15 5.36 16.37 -22.31
C TYR A 15 6.41 15.76 -21.38
N LEU A 16 7.69 15.90 -21.71
CA LEU A 16 8.78 15.33 -20.93
C LEU A 16 8.86 15.94 -19.52
N VAL A 17 8.61 17.25 -19.39
CA VAL A 17 8.58 17.92 -18.09
C VAL A 17 7.45 17.38 -17.21
N GLU A 18 6.25 17.18 -17.75
CA GLU A 18 5.14 16.63 -16.97
C GLU A 18 5.35 15.15 -16.60
N VAL A 19 5.95 14.36 -17.49
CA VAL A 19 6.35 12.97 -17.19
C VAL A 19 7.39 12.93 -16.07
N GLN A 20 8.45 13.74 -16.16
CA GLN A 20 9.49 13.82 -15.15
C GLN A 20 8.91 14.26 -13.80
N ARG A 21 8.07 15.30 -13.78
CA ARG A 21 7.40 15.77 -12.56
C ARG A 21 6.56 14.69 -11.88
N ARG A 22 5.92 13.81 -12.65
CA ARG A 22 5.16 12.67 -12.11
C ARG A 22 6.08 11.58 -11.57
N LEU A 23 7.19 11.29 -12.25
CA LEU A 23 8.21 10.35 -11.78
C LEU A 23 8.89 10.85 -10.50
N ASP A 24 9.31 12.11 -10.45
CA ASP A 24 9.91 12.75 -9.28
C ASP A 24 8.94 12.74 -8.09
N LYS A 25 7.63 12.93 -8.35
CA LYS A 25 6.62 12.84 -7.31
C LYS A 25 6.52 11.42 -6.75
N ILE A 26 6.62 10.40 -7.60
CA ILE A 26 6.63 8.98 -7.19
C ILE A 26 7.92 8.66 -6.42
N GLU A 27 9.08 9.17 -6.84
CA GLU A 27 10.34 9.02 -6.12
C GLU A 27 10.39 9.78 -4.79
N SER A 28 9.68 10.92 -4.70
CA SER A 28 9.57 11.71 -3.47
C SER A 28 8.67 11.06 -2.40
N GLU A 29 7.91 10.02 -2.75
CA GLU A 29 7.18 9.25 -1.76
C GLU A 29 8.16 8.47 -0.89
N SER A 30 8.20 8.78 0.41
CA SER A 30 9.08 8.11 1.36
C SER A 30 8.98 6.59 1.23
N LEU A 31 10.14 5.94 1.03
CA LEU A 31 10.26 4.48 0.95
C LEU A 31 9.65 3.78 2.17
N LEU A 32 9.74 4.44 3.33
CA LEU A 32 9.19 3.97 4.60
C LEU A 32 8.00 4.82 5.02
N MET A 33 6.93 4.16 5.44
CA MET A 33 5.75 4.77 6.04
C MET A 33 5.77 4.57 7.55
N THR A 34 5.44 5.61 8.30
CA THR A 34 5.07 5.53 9.71
C THR A 34 3.68 4.88 9.86
N GLY A 35 3.33 4.49 11.09
CA GLY A 35 1.96 4.03 11.38
C GLY A 35 0.86 5.06 11.05
N ALA A 36 1.15 6.37 11.13
CA ALA A 36 0.19 7.41 10.76
C ALA A 36 -0.03 7.47 9.24
N GLU A 37 1.05 7.36 8.46
CA GLU A 37 0.99 7.31 7.00
C GLU A 37 0.34 6.02 6.52
N LEU A 38 0.64 4.87 7.14
CA LEU A 38 0.02 3.60 6.82
C LEU A 38 -1.51 3.65 6.98
N LYS A 39 -2.02 4.24 8.06
CA LYS A 39 -3.48 4.44 8.27
C LYS A 39 -4.11 5.23 7.13
N LYS A 40 -3.45 6.32 6.72
CA LYS A 40 -3.92 7.18 5.63
C LYS A 40 -3.84 6.45 4.29
N TYR A 41 -2.74 5.73 4.06
CA TYR A 41 -2.46 4.99 2.84
C TYR A 41 -3.50 3.88 2.60
N LEU A 42 -3.79 3.10 3.64
CA LEU A 42 -4.77 2.01 3.57
C LEU A 42 -6.21 2.46 3.78
N ASN A 43 -6.43 3.73 4.16
CA ASN A 43 -7.73 4.24 4.61
C ASN A 43 -8.36 3.40 5.75
N LEU A 44 -7.53 3.00 6.71
CA LEU A 44 -7.93 2.13 7.84
C LEU A 44 -7.54 2.74 9.19
N SER A 45 -8.36 2.46 10.20
CA SER A 45 -8.03 2.79 11.59
C SER A 45 -6.90 1.90 12.12
N TRP A 46 -6.13 2.38 13.12
CA TRP A 46 -5.07 1.56 13.74
C TRP A 46 -5.60 0.28 14.41
N PRO A 47 -6.74 0.30 15.14
CA PRO A 47 -7.34 -0.93 15.64
C PRO A 47 -7.64 -1.95 14.54
N THR A 48 -8.17 -1.49 13.40
CA THR A 48 -8.43 -2.35 12.23
C THR A 48 -7.14 -2.96 11.68
N ILE A 49 -6.11 -2.14 11.46
CA ILE A 49 -4.79 -2.63 11.00
C ILE A 49 -4.21 -3.66 11.99
N SER A 50 -4.36 -3.41 13.30
CA SER A 50 -3.87 -4.29 14.34
C SER A 50 -4.59 -5.64 14.34
N GLU A 51 -5.90 -5.62 14.19
CA GLU A 51 -6.74 -6.82 14.11
C GLU A 51 -6.51 -7.61 12.82
N LEU A 52 -6.31 -6.94 11.69
CA LEU A 52 -6.24 -7.60 10.39
C LEU A 52 -4.82 -8.06 10.02
N PHE A 53 -3.79 -7.27 10.36
CA PHE A 53 -2.45 -7.42 9.76
C PHE A 53 -1.34 -7.71 10.77
N LEU A 54 -1.39 -7.12 11.97
CA LEU A 54 -0.23 -7.15 12.89
C LEU A 54 0.10 -8.53 13.51
N TRP A 55 -0.80 -9.51 13.42
CA TRP A 55 -0.53 -10.89 13.84
C TRP A 55 -0.09 -11.80 12.68
N ARG A 56 -0.14 -11.29 11.43
CA ARG A 56 0.25 -12.06 10.27
C ARG A 56 1.77 -12.02 10.07
N ASP A 57 2.37 -13.19 9.91
CA ASP A 57 3.82 -13.33 9.73
C ASP A 57 4.30 -12.77 8.38
N ASP A 58 3.40 -12.70 7.38
CA ASP A 58 3.69 -12.11 6.07
C ASP A 58 3.53 -10.59 6.01
N PHE A 59 3.11 -9.94 7.10
CA PHE A 59 3.03 -8.49 7.20
C PHE A 59 4.30 -7.90 7.82
N LYS A 60 5.25 -7.50 6.96
CA LYS A 60 6.56 -6.98 7.39
C LYS A 60 6.44 -5.62 8.07
N ARG A 61 7.12 -5.47 9.20
CA ARG A 61 7.22 -4.24 9.99
C ARG A 61 8.59 -4.09 10.62
N ILE A 62 9.09 -2.87 10.68
CA ILE A 62 10.39 -2.54 11.28
C ILE A 62 10.13 -1.74 12.54
N LYS A 63 10.65 -2.20 13.69
CA LYS A 63 10.55 -1.47 14.96
C LYS A 63 11.76 -0.55 15.12
N VAL A 64 11.53 0.75 15.25
CA VAL A 64 12.56 1.77 15.50
C VAL A 64 12.21 2.54 16.76
N GLY A 65 12.84 2.17 17.87
CA GLY A 65 12.50 2.69 19.21
C GLY A 65 11.06 2.36 19.58
N SER A 66 10.24 3.41 19.73
CA SER A 66 8.80 3.31 20.04
C SER A 66 7.90 3.26 18.80
N LYS A 67 8.44 3.45 17.59
CA LYS A 67 7.67 3.55 16.34
C LYS A 67 7.81 2.29 15.49
N TYR A 68 6.78 2.03 14.69
CA TYR A 68 6.86 1.09 13.58
C TYR A 68 6.98 1.83 12.25
N LEU A 69 7.82 1.29 11.37
CA LEU A 69 7.99 1.70 10.00
C LEU A 69 7.62 0.53 9.07
N PHE A 70 7.10 0.87 7.90
CA PHE A 70 6.60 -0.07 6.91
C PHE A 70 7.20 0.27 5.55
N PHE A 71 7.84 -0.70 4.89
CA PHE A 71 8.36 -0.50 3.55
C PHE A 71 7.20 -0.54 2.56
N LYS A 72 6.96 0.57 1.85
CA LYS A 72 5.77 0.72 1.02
C LYS A 72 5.61 -0.40 -0.03
N PRO A 73 6.64 -0.78 -0.80
CA PRO A 73 6.51 -1.90 -1.75
C PRO A 73 6.11 -3.23 -1.10
N ASP A 74 6.59 -3.52 0.12
CA ASP A 74 6.19 -4.73 0.84
C ASP A 74 4.71 -4.66 1.28
N VAL A 75 4.22 -3.48 1.66
CA VAL A 75 2.80 -3.26 2.00
C VAL A 75 1.93 -3.47 0.77
N ASP A 76 2.32 -2.96 -0.39
CA ASP A 76 1.55 -3.08 -1.65
C ASP A 76 1.38 -4.54 -2.04
N VAL A 77 2.47 -5.31 -2.04
CA VAL A 77 2.47 -6.75 -2.30
C VAL A 77 1.59 -7.51 -1.31
N PHE A 78 1.67 -7.16 -0.02
CA PHE A 78 0.84 -7.78 1.00
C PHE A 78 -0.66 -7.50 0.77
N ILE A 79 -1.03 -6.26 0.47
CA ILE A 79 -2.43 -5.87 0.27
C ILE A 79 -3.00 -6.53 -0.97
N GLU A 80 -2.25 -6.60 -2.07
CA GLU A 80 -2.68 -7.31 -3.28
C GLU A 80 -3.00 -8.78 -2.98
N LYS A 81 -2.11 -9.48 -2.26
CA LYS A 81 -2.34 -10.85 -1.82
C LYS A 81 -3.59 -10.94 -0.92
N TRP A 82 -3.72 -10.05 0.05
CA TRP A 82 -4.83 -10.05 1.01
C TRP A 82 -6.18 -9.80 0.34
N VAL A 83 -6.27 -8.92 -0.65
CA VAL A 83 -7.50 -8.69 -1.44
C VAL A 83 -7.92 -9.97 -2.17
N ARG A 84 -6.98 -10.64 -2.85
CA ARG A 84 -7.27 -11.92 -3.53
C ARG A 84 -7.76 -13.00 -2.55
N GLU A 85 -7.16 -13.06 -1.35
CA GLU A 85 -7.64 -13.96 -0.29
C GLU A 85 -9.09 -13.66 0.09
N ILE A 86 -9.44 -12.37 0.22
CA ILE A 86 -10.81 -11.91 0.54
C ILE A 86 -11.81 -12.27 -0.55
N GLU A 87 -11.46 -12.04 -1.81
CA GLU A 87 -12.32 -12.39 -2.95
C GLU A 87 -12.67 -13.89 -2.94
N VAL A 88 -11.66 -14.74 -2.71
CA VAL A 88 -11.86 -16.20 -2.59
C VAL A 88 -12.75 -16.55 -1.39
N ALA A 89 -12.68 -15.78 -0.30
CA ALA A 89 -13.49 -15.99 0.89
C ALA A 89 -14.89 -15.34 0.84
N GLY A 90 -15.31 -14.79 -0.30
CA GLY A 90 -16.64 -14.21 -0.47
C GLY A 90 -16.77 -12.75 -0.02
N GLY A 91 -15.66 -12.01 0.07
CA GLY A 91 -15.68 -10.55 0.22
C GLY A 91 -15.62 -10.02 1.66
N ASP A 92 -15.66 -10.88 2.68
CA ASP A 92 -15.56 -10.44 4.09
C ASP A 92 -14.17 -10.67 4.71
N ALA A 93 -13.45 -9.57 4.89
CA ALA A 93 -12.15 -9.51 5.57
C ALA A 93 -12.15 -10.07 7.00
N LYS A 94 -13.25 -9.91 7.75
CA LYS A 94 -13.30 -10.36 9.16
C LYS A 94 -13.50 -11.86 9.27
N SER A 95 -14.27 -12.45 8.36
CA SER A 95 -14.50 -13.90 8.32
C SER A 95 -13.20 -14.68 8.13
N LEU A 96 -12.33 -14.25 7.22
CA LEU A 96 -11.00 -14.84 7.03
C LEU A 96 -10.13 -14.82 8.29
N ASN A 97 -10.08 -13.67 8.97
CA ASN A 97 -9.19 -13.49 10.10
C ASN A 97 -9.66 -14.27 11.35
N ARG A 98 -10.96 -14.45 11.55
CA ARG A 98 -11.49 -15.35 12.59
C ARG A 98 -11.05 -16.80 12.36
N VAL A 99 -11.16 -17.29 11.13
CA VAL A 99 -10.75 -18.66 10.76
C VAL A 99 -9.25 -18.86 10.98
N ARG A 100 -8.43 -17.91 10.52
CA ARG A 100 -6.97 -18.01 10.64
C ARG A 100 -6.47 -17.89 12.08
N LYS A 101 -7.00 -16.95 12.86
CA LYS A 101 -6.65 -16.81 14.29
C LYS A 101 -7.00 -18.08 15.08
N ALA A 102 -8.14 -18.69 14.79
CA ALA A 102 -8.53 -19.97 15.39
C ALA A 102 -7.60 -21.13 14.99
N LYS A 103 -7.09 -21.13 13.75
CA LYS A 103 -6.15 -22.16 13.27
C LYS A 103 -4.76 -22.01 13.90
N GLN A 104 -4.23 -20.78 13.95
CA GLN A 104 -2.92 -20.49 14.54
C GLN A 104 -2.88 -20.78 16.05
N GLN A 105 -3.98 -20.57 16.77
CA GLN A 105 -4.08 -20.94 18.20
C GLN A 105 -4.13 -22.45 18.45
N ARG A 106 -4.60 -23.25 17.48
CA ARG A 106 -4.66 -24.72 17.59
C ARG A 106 -3.33 -25.40 17.29
N GLU A 107 -2.45 -24.75 16.52
CA GLU A 107 -1.13 -25.29 16.16
C GLU A 107 -0.06 -24.99 17.24
N ILE A 108 -0.39 -24.19 18.26
CA ILE A 108 0.50 -23.81 19.38
C ILE A 108 0.18 -24.62 20.67
N VAL A 109 -0.85 -25.47 20.65
CA VAL A 109 -1.28 -26.33 21.78
C VAL A 109 -0.91 -27.78 21.55
#